data_AF-A0A7S0DHY7-F1
#
_entry.id   AF-A0A7S0DHY7-F1
#
_cell.length_a   1.000
_cell.length_b   1.000
_cell.length_c   1.000
_cell.angle_alpha   90.00
_cell.angle_beta   90.00
_cell.angle_gamma   90.00
#
_symmetry.space_group_name_H-M   'P 1'
#
loop_
_entity.id
_entity.type
_entity.pdbx_description
1 polymer ?
#
loop_
_entity_poly.entity_id
_entity_poly.type
_entity_poly.pdbx_seq_one_letter_code
_entity_poly.pdbx_strand_id
1 'polypeptide(L)'
;CVVFLDELQAIFTRRTNAQASWANRTLSQLLIELDALRNKNIPIILLAATNAPQALDPALLRPGRLDRHVYVGPPATSEERLEVLEVVIKQMRKTADKNRKLAEKKSQPDKLAEKKSPPDKLGEKKKSNPDKLAENKSQDEKLSETRYRAEKLDLNRIASRTQGFTGADLTHLTQAAGLRAIRRALAEKQDLKSMTIRTQDFLDEIDRCKPSPAAVAMAEVLANWSA
;
A
#
# COMPACT_ATOMS: atom_id res chain seq x y z
N CYS A 1 -15.93 -15.41 -6.47
CA CYS A 1 -14.49 -15.70 -6.27
C CYS A 1 -13.69 -14.61 -6.98
N VAL A 2 -12.55 -14.16 -6.44
CA VAL A 2 -11.68 -13.16 -7.09
C VAL A 2 -10.32 -13.81 -7.36
N VAL A 3 -9.87 -13.74 -8.61
CA VAL A 3 -8.54 -14.19 -9.04
C VAL A 3 -7.73 -12.95 -9.40
N PHE A 4 -6.55 -12.78 -8.79
CA PHE A 4 -5.65 -11.67 -9.07
C PHE A 4 -4.37 -12.19 -9.73
N LEU A 5 -4.04 -11.63 -10.89
CA LEU A 5 -2.84 -11.91 -11.66
C LEU A 5 -1.95 -10.66 -11.72
N ASP A 6 -0.91 -10.64 -10.89
CA ASP A 6 0.09 -9.57 -10.96
C ASP A 6 1.12 -9.86 -12.06
N GLU A 7 1.76 -8.81 -12.56
CA GLU A 7 2.79 -8.88 -13.60
C GLU A 7 2.37 -9.75 -14.80
N LEU A 8 1.18 -9.48 -15.35
CA LEU A 8 0.60 -10.29 -16.43
C LEU A 8 1.55 -10.46 -17.64
N GLN A 9 2.38 -9.45 -17.90
CA GLN A 9 3.39 -9.47 -18.96
C GLN A 9 4.51 -10.50 -18.75
N ALA A 10 4.66 -11.09 -17.57
CA ALA A 10 5.73 -12.07 -17.33
C ALA A 10 5.50 -13.38 -18.10
N ILE A 11 4.23 -13.75 -18.33
CA ILE A 11 3.84 -15.04 -18.94
C ILE A 11 3.02 -14.84 -20.22
N PHE A 12 2.23 -13.77 -20.31
CA PHE A 12 1.21 -13.62 -21.34
C PHE A 12 1.54 -12.56 -22.40
N THR A 13 2.77 -12.59 -22.90
CA THR A 13 3.23 -11.67 -23.96
C THR A 13 2.78 -12.09 -25.36
N ARG A 14 2.88 -11.17 -26.33
CA ARG A 14 2.69 -11.46 -27.76
C ARG A 14 3.51 -12.68 -28.19
N ARG A 15 2.87 -13.55 -28.97
CA ARG A 15 3.49 -14.75 -29.54
C ARG A 15 4.59 -14.34 -30.53
N THR A 16 5.84 -14.66 -30.20
CA THR A 16 6.96 -14.57 -31.14
C THR A 16 7.46 -15.98 -31.44
N ASN A 17 8.05 -16.19 -32.62
CA ASN A 17 8.54 -17.51 -33.04
C ASN A 17 9.65 -18.07 -32.13
N ALA A 18 10.27 -17.22 -31.29
CA ALA A 18 11.33 -17.59 -30.35
C ALA A 18 10.87 -17.75 -28.89
N GLN A 19 9.59 -17.51 -28.58
CA GLN A 19 9.05 -17.71 -27.24
C GLN A 19 8.95 -19.19 -26.87
N ALA A 20 9.19 -19.49 -25.59
CA ALA A 20 9.18 -20.85 -25.08
C ALA A 20 7.80 -21.50 -25.25
N SER A 21 7.76 -22.69 -25.86
CA SER A 21 6.52 -23.44 -26.18
C SER A 21 5.54 -23.53 -25.02
N TRP A 22 6.03 -23.55 -23.77
CA TRP A 22 5.21 -23.65 -22.58
C TRP A 22 4.35 -22.39 -22.33
N ALA A 23 4.87 -21.18 -22.54
CA ALA A 23 4.14 -19.94 -22.26
C ALA A 23 2.93 -19.82 -23.20
N ASN A 24 3.13 -20.17 -24.49
CA ASN A 24 2.06 -20.22 -25.49
C ASN A 24 0.97 -21.25 -25.14
N ARG A 25 1.36 -22.41 -24.58
CA ARG A 25 0.39 -23.43 -24.12
C ARG A 25 -0.41 -22.93 -22.92
N THR A 26 0.26 -22.34 -21.92
CA THR A 26 -0.38 -21.78 -20.73
C THR A 26 -1.35 -20.65 -21.10
N LEU A 27 -0.95 -19.75 -22.00
CA LEU A 27 -1.83 -18.71 -22.52
C LEU A 27 -3.05 -19.31 -23.21
N SER A 28 -2.85 -20.28 -24.10
CA SER A 28 -3.97 -20.93 -24.82
C SER A 28 -4.95 -21.60 -23.86
N GLN A 29 -4.43 -22.29 -22.82
CA GLN A 29 -5.26 -22.90 -21.79
C GLN A 29 -6.04 -21.83 -21.01
N LEU A 30 -5.39 -20.75 -20.59
CA LEU A 30 -6.07 -19.66 -19.89
C LEU A 30 -7.23 -19.10 -20.74
N LEU A 31 -7.01 -18.85 -22.03
CA LEU A 31 -8.07 -18.34 -22.91
C LEU A 31 -9.27 -19.29 -23.01
N ILE A 32 -9.02 -20.60 -23.12
CA ILE A 32 -10.08 -21.63 -23.15
C ILE A 32 -10.86 -21.62 -21.84
N GLU A 33 -10.17 -21.55 -20.70
CA GLU A 33 -10.82 -21.53 -19.39
C GLU A 33 -11.64 -20.26 -19.19
N LEU A 34 -11.12 -19.08 -19.58
CA LEU A 34 -11.88 -17.83 -19.48
C LEU A 34 -13.17 -17.88 -20.29
N ASP A 35 -13.12 -18.41 -21.51
CA ASP A 35 -14.31 -18.58 -22.35
C ASP A 35 -15.28 -19.62 -21.75
N ALA A 36 -14.77 -20.71 -21.18
CA ALA A 36 -15.58 -21.75 -20.54
C ALA A 36 -16.25 -21.25 -19.25
N LEU A 37 -15.54 -20.50 -18.41
CA LEU A 37 -16.06 -19.89 -17.18
C LEU A 37 -17.18 -18.91 -17.50
N ARG A 38 -17.00 -18.09 -18.54
CA ARG A 38 -18.03 -17.18 -19.05
C ARG A 38 -19.26 -17.94 -19.53
N ASN A 39 -19.10 -18.95 -20.38
CA ASN A 39 -20.21 -19.70 -20.96
C ASN A 39 -21.02 -20.47 -19.89
N LYS A 40 -20.38 -20.87 -18.80
CA LYS A 40 -21.03 -21.54 -17.66
C LYS A 40 -21.65 -20.55 -16.65
N ASN A 41 -21.59 -19.24 -16.89
CA ASN A 41 -22.06 -18.18 -15.98
C ASN A 41 -21.50 -18.33 -14.55
N ILE A 42 -20.24 -18.74 -14.41
CA ILE A 42 -19.61 -18.89 -13.10
C ILE A 42 -19.21 -17.49 -12.59
N PRO A 43 -19.65 -17.06 -11.39
CA PRO A 43 -19.37 -15.72 -10.87
C PRO A 43 -17.93 -15.61 -10.34
N ILE A 44 -16.99 -15.38 -11.26
CA ILE A 44 -15.57 -15.10 -10.99
C ILE A 44 -15.23 -13.72 -11.52
N ILE A 45 -14.49 -12.95 -10.71
CA ILE A 45 -13.88 -11.70 -11.13
C ILE A 45 -12.39 -11.96 -11.34
N LEU A 46 -11.90 -11.73 -12.55
CA LEU A 46 -10.48 -11.75 -12.86
C LEU A 46 -9.95 -10.31 -12.83
N LEU A 47 -8.97 -10.06 -11.96
CA LEU A 47 -8.23 -8.81 -11.90
C LEU A 47 -6.79 -9.09 -12.35
N ALA A 48 -6.23 -8.23 -13.19
CA ALA A 48 -4.86 -8.34 -13.64
C ALA A 48 -4.14 -6.99 -13.59
N ALA A 49 -2.85 -7.01 -13.25
CA ALA A 49 -2.00 -5.83 -13.24
C ALA A 49 -0.82 -5.99 -14.22
N THR A 50 -0.48 -4.91 -14.91
CA THR A 50 0.67 -4.86 -15.82
C THR A 50 1.20 -3.44 -15.95
N ASN A 51 2.52 -3.32 -16.06
CA ASN A 51 3.19 -2.06 -16.42
C ASN A 51 3.51 -1.98 -17.93
N ALA A 52 3.22 -3.04 -18.69
CA ALA A 52 3.56 -3.15 -20.11
C ALA A 52 2.38 -3.74 -20.91
N PRO A 53 1.21 -3.09 -20.94
CA PRO A 53 0.02 -3.60 -21.61
C PRO A 53 0.22 -3.80 -23.12
N GLN A 54 1.09 -3.02 -23.76
CA GLN A 54 1.47 -3.16 -25.16
C GLN A 54 2.15 -4.50 -25.47
N ALA A 55 2.80 -5.11 -24.48
CA ALA A 55 3.50 -6.38 -24.62
C ALA A 55 2.56 -7.60 -24.57
N LEU A 56 1.31 -7.43 -24.11
CA LEU A 56 0.35 -8.51 -23.93
C LEU A 56 -0.16 -9.09 -25.25
N ASP A 57 -0.54 -10.36 -25.23
CA ASP A 57 -1.26 -10.99 -26.34
C ASP A 57 -2.65 -10.33 -26.53
N PRO A 58 -2.98 -9.79 -27.73
CA PRO A 58 -4.25 -9.12 -27.98
C PRO A 58 -5.49 -10.00 -27.76
N ALA A 59 -5.34 -11.33 -27.78
CA ALA A 59 -6.44 -12.25 -27.50
C ALA A 59 -6.94 -12.13 -26.05
N LEU A 60 -6.09 -11.75 -25.09
CA LEU A 60 -6.52 -11.53 -23.71
C LEU A 60 -7.45 -10.33 -23.57
N LEU A 61 -7.25 -9.32 -24.41
CA LEU A 61 -7.95 -8.03 -24.36
C LEU A 61 -9.29 -8.04 -25.12
N ARG A 62 -9.72 -9.20 -25.62
CA ARG A 62 -10.97 -9.33 -26.37
C ARG A 62 -12.19 -9.26 -25.43
N PRO A 63 -13.35 -8.78 -25.92
CA PRO A 63 -14.59 -8.73 -25.15
C PRO A 63 -14.93 -10.05 -24.45
N GLY A 64 -15.32 -9.96 -23.17
CA GLY A 64 -15.64 -11.10 -22.31
C GLY A 64 -14.42 -11.85 -21.75
N ARG A 65 -13.22 -11.27 -21.80
CA ARG A 65 -12.00 -11.74 -21.13
C ARG A 65 -11.45 -10.64 -20.20
N LEU A 66 -10.29 -10.06 -20.49
CA LEU A 66 -9.80 -8.83 -19.85
C LEU A 66 -10.25 -7.64 -20.69
N ASP A 67 -11.54 -7.32 -20.69
CA ASP A 67 -12.12 -6.29 -21.56
C ASP A 67 -12.33 -4.93 -20.87
N ARG A 68 -12.27 -4.90 -19.53
CA ARG A 68 -12.28 -3.68 -18.72
C ARG A 68 -10.86 -3.28 -18.36
N HIS A 69 -10.38 -2.19 -18.96
CA HIS A 69 -9.07 -1.64 -18.67
C HIS A 69 -9.22 -0.40 -17.79
N VAL A 70 -8.45 -0.34 -16.70
CA VAL A 70 -8.38 0.82 -15.82
C VAL A 70 -6.92 1.27 -15.79
N TYR A 71 -6.67 2.50 -16.22
CA TYR A 71 -5.36 3.12 -16.08
C TYR A 71 -5.19 3.67 -14.67
N VAL A 72 -4.09 3.30 -14.02
CA VAL A 72 -3.69 3.81 -12.70
C VAL A 72 -2.39 4.57 -12.88
N GLY A 73 -2.51 5.89 -12.99
CA GLY A 73 -1.37 6.80 -13.14
C GLY A 73 -0.72 7.18 -11.82
N PRO A 74 0.47 7.82 -11.87
CA PRO A 74 1.02 8.51 -10.71
C PRO A 74 0.09 9.66 -10.28
N PRO A 75 0.14 10.10 -9.00
CA PRO A 75 -0.68 11.19 -8.51
C PRO A 75 -0.32 12.51 -9.21
N ALA A 76 -1.24 13.02 -10.03
CA ALA A 76 -1.03 14.16 -10.91
C ALA A 76 -1.14 15.49 -10.16
N THR A 77 -2.16 15.60 -9.31
CA THR A 77 -2.47 16.83 -8.57
C THR A 77 -1.71 16.91 -7.24
N SER A 78 -1.60 18.12 -6.68
CA SER A 78 -0.98 18.29 -5.37
C SER A 78 -1.84 17.65 -4.27
N GLU A 79 -3.15 17.70 -4.45
CA GLU A 79 -4.18 17.12 -3.61
C GLU A 79 -4.06 15.60 -3.56
N GLU A 80 -3.91 14.91 -4.70
CA GLU A 80 -3.67 13.45 -4.71
C GLU A 80 -2.37 13.06 -4.00
N ARG A 81 -1.30 13.85 -4.17
CA ARG A 81 -0.02 13.59 -3.45
C ARG A 81 -0.16 13.83 -1.95
N LEU A 82 -0.96 14.82 -1.54
CA LEU A 82 -1.28 15.06 -0.14
C LEU A 82 -1.98 13.83 0.47
N GLU A 83 -3.01 13.31 -0.19
CA GLU A 83 -3.74 12.12 0.27
C GLU A 83 -2.81 10.90 0.43
N VAL A 84 -1.92 10.67 -0.54
CA VAL A 84 -0.93 9.60 -0.46
C VAL A 84 0.01 9.81 0.73
N LEU A 85 0.53 11.03 0.92
CA LEU A 85 1.41 11.36 2.05
C LEU A 85 0.71 11.14 3.40
N GLU A 86 -0.55 11.52 3.54
CA GLU A 86 -1.33 11.29 4.76
C GLU A 86 -1.47 9.81 5.08
N VAL A 87 -1.79 8.98 4.07
CA VAL A 87 -1.90 7.52 4.24
C VAL A 87 -0.56 6.92 4.63
N VAL A 88 0.53 7.27 3.95
CA VAL A 88 1.87 6.76 4.21
C VAL A 88 2.32 7.11 5.63
N ILE A 89 2.14 8.37 6.05
CA ILE A 89 2.49 8.82 7.40
C ILE A 89 1.66 8.09 8.46
N LYS A 90 0.35 7.91 8.21
CA LYS A 90 -0.53 7.16 9.10
C LYS A 90 -0.08 5.70 9.25
N GLN A 91 0.35 5.06 8.16
CA GLN A 91 0.87 3.69 8.19
C GLN A 91 2.19 3.60 8.97
N MET A 92 3.12 4.54 8.77
CA MET A 92 4.38 4.56 9.52
C MET A 92 4.15 4.71 11.03
N ARG A 93 3.24 5.59 11.44
CA ARG A 93 2.88 5.76 12.86
C ARG A 93 2.33 4.47 13.46
N LYS A 94 1.40 3.81 12.76
CA LYS A 94 0.85 2.51 13.20
C LYS A 94 1.94 1.45 13.37
N THR A 95 2.89 1.40 12.43
CA THR A 95 4.03 0.47 12.49
C THR A 95 4.94 0.78 13.69
N ALA A 96 5.25 2.06 13.92
CA ALA A 96 6.04 2.49 15.07
C ALA A 96 5.38 2.14 16.41
N ASP A 97 4.07 2.37 16.54
CA ASP A 97 3.30 2.03 17.74
C ASP A 97 3.26 0.52 18.01
N LYS A 98 3.09 -0.29 16.95
CA LYS A 98 3.14 -1.76 17.05
C LYS A 98 4.52 -2.23 17.50
N ASN A 99 5.58 -1.68 16.93
CA ASN A 99 6.96 -2.02 17.28
C ASN A 99 7.31 -1.61 18.71
N ARG A 100 6.85 -0.45 19.16
CA ARG A 100 6.99 -0.01 20.56
C ARG A 100 6.33 -0.99 21.53
N LYS A 101 5.07 -1.38 21.28
CA LYS A 101 4.35 -2.37 22.10
C LYS A 101 5.07 -3.73 22.11
N LEU A 102 5.67 -4.13 20.99
CA LEU A 102 6.43 -5.38 20.90
C LEU A 102 7.74 -5.30 21.70
N ALA A 103 8.43 -4.16 21.66
CA ALA A 103 9.64 -3.92 22.44
C ALA A 103 9.34 -3.91 23.96
N GLU A 104 8.26 -3.26 24.38
CA GLU A 104 7.80 -3.23 25.78
C GLU A 104 7.45 -4.64 26.31
N LYS A 105 6.88 -5.50 25.45
CA LYS A 105 6.63 -6.92 25.78
C LYS A 105 7.91 -7.77 25.86
N LYS A 106 8.89 -7.52 24.99
CA LYS A 106 10.17 -8.25 25.00
C LYS A 106 11.06 -7.85 26.19
N SER A 107 10.91 -6.63 26.71
CA SER A 107 11.60 -6.17 27.92
C SER A 107 11.04 -6.74 29.24
N GLN A 108 10.02 -7.61 29.21
CA GLN A 108 9.56 -8.38 30.37
C GLN A 108 9.64 -9.91 30.10
N PRO A 109 10.81 -10.57 30.21
CA PRO A 109 10.89 -12.02 30.07
C PRO A 109 10.50 -12.82 31.34
N ASP A 110 10.53 -12.24 32.54
CA ASP A 110 10.45 -13.01 33.79
C ASP A 110 9.19 -12.76 34.64
N LYS A 111 8.01 -13.18 34.16
CA LYS A 111 6.81 -13.40 35.02
C LYS A 111 5.91 -14.57 34.57
N LEU A 112 6.49 -15.62 33.99
CA LEU A 112 5.76 -16.85 33.60
C LEU A 112 6.10 -18.09 34.45
N ALA A 113 6.89 -17.93 35.51
CA ALA A 113 7.23 -19.02 36.42
C ALA A 113 6.80 -18.73 37.87
N GLU A 114 5.56 -18.31 38.10
CA GLU A 114 4.91 -18.45 39.42
C GLU A 114 3.42 -18.10 39.34
N LYS A 115 2.59 -19.12 39.06
CA LYS A 115 1.26 -19.37 39.67
C LYS A 115 0.65 -20.62 39.03
N LYS A 116 1.11 -21.78 39.52
CA LYS A 116 0.31 -23.01 39.54
C LYS A 116 -0.63 -22.93 40.74
N SER A 117 -1.93 -22.77 40.50
CA SER A 117 -3.02 -23.55 41.13
C SER A 117 -4.38 -23.10 40.57
N PRO A 118 -5.31 -24.02 40.28
CA PRO A 118 -6.60 -23.72 39.67
C PRO A 118 -7.66 -23.37 40.73
N PRO A 119 -8.62 -22.48 40.42
CA PRO A 119 -9.93 -22.56 41.02
C PRO A 119 -10.96 -23.10 40.03
N ASP A 120 -11.62 -24.13 40.50
CA ASP A 120 -12.81 -24.78 40.01
C ASP A 120 -14.04 -23.83 39.90
N LYS A 121 -14.96 -24.24 39.03
CA LYS A 121 -16.41 -23.93 38.94
C LYS A 121 -16.92 -22.78 38.04
N LEU A 122 -17.62 -23.28 37.01
CA LEU A 122 -18.89 -22.87 36.39
C LEU A 122 -19.52 -21.52 36.78
N GLY A 123 -19.87 -20.73 35.76
CA GLY A 123 -20.80 -19.61 35.88
C GLY A 123 -21.10 -18.91 34.55
N GLU A 124 -22.10 -19.43 33.84
CA GLU A 124 -23.04 -18.75 32.94
C GLU A 124 -22.56 -17.79 31.82
N LYS A 125 -22.87 -18.20 30.59
CA LYS A 125 -22.94 -17.37 29.38
C LYS A 125 -23.96 -16.23 29.57
N LYS A 126 -23.54 -14.97 29.39
CA LYS A 126 -24.44 -13.88 28.96
C LYS A 126 -24.05 -13.38 27.58
N LYS A 127 -25.01 -13.50 26.67
CA LYS A 127 -25.01 -13.12 25.26
C LYS A 127 -24.69 -11.63 25.11
N SER A 128 -23.75 -11.27 24.25
CA SER A 128 -23.56 -9.90 23.77
C SER A 128 -24.46 -9.64 22.56
N ASN A 129 -25.36 -8.67 22.71
CA ASN A 129 -26.34 -8.18 21.73
C ASN A 129 -25.65 -7.40 20.57
N PRO A 130 -26.23 -7.33 19.35
CA PRO A 130 -25.57 -6.81 18.13
C PRO A 130 -25.46 -5.28 18.00
N ASP A 131 -26.04 -4.48 18.90
CA ASP A 131 -26.26 -3.03 18.66
C ASP A 131 -25.08 -2.09 18.95
N LYS A 132 -23.86 -2.61 19.17
CA LYS A 132 -22.68 -1.78 19.51
C LYS A 132 -21.84 -1.32 18.31
N LEU A 133 -22.32 -1.49 17.07
CA LEU A 133 -21.54 -1.15 15.87
C LEU A 133 -21.72 0.30 15.37
N ALA A 134 -22.75 1.02 15.83
CA ALA A 134 -23.04 2.38 15.37
C ALA A 134 -22.33 3.48 16.19
N GLU A 135 -22.07 3.26 17.47
CA GLU A 135 -21.47 4.27 18.36
C GLU A 135 -19.93 4.39 18.23
N ASN A 136 -19.27 3.39 17.64
CA ASN A 136 -17.81 3.43 17.47
C ASN A 136 -17.34 4.36 16.33
N LYS A 137 -18.21 4.72 15.38
CA LYS A 137 -17.84 5.59 14.26
C LYS A 137 -17.59 7.05 14.69
N SER A 138 -18.37 7.56 15.64
CA SER A 138 -18.25 8.95 16.11
C SER A 138 -17.14 9.16 17.15
N GLN A 139 -16.71 8.10 17.83
CA GLN A 139 -15.60 8.17 18.80
C GLN A 139 -14.24 8.06 18.10
N ASP A 140 -14.09 7.23 17.07
CA ASP A 140 -12.85 7.14 16.30
C ASP A 140 -12.51 8.46 15.57
N GLU A 141 -13.53 9.22 15.16
CA GLU A 141 -13.36 10.53 14.53
C GLU A 141 -12.84 11.58 15.53
N LYS A 142 -13.36 11.57 16.77
CA LYS A 142 -12.94 12.50 17.85
C LYS A 142 -11.65 12.10 18.57
N LEU A 143 -11.27 10.81 18.57
CA LEU A 143 -10.00 10.33 19.13
C LEU A 143 -8.79 10.58 18.21
N SER A 144 -9.03 11.00 16.97
CA SER A 144 -7.97 11.42 16.06
C SER A 144 -7.44 12.83 16.33
N GLU A 145 -8.21 13.66 17.06
CA GLU A 145 -7.95 15.09 17.21
C GLU A 145 -7.00 15.45 18.38
N THR A 146 -6.67 14.53 19.28
CA THR A 146 -5.99 14.88 20.56
C THR A 146 -4.54 14.43 20.71
N ARG A 147 -3.79 14.21 19.63
CA ARG A 147 -2.31 14.11 19.69
C ARG A 147 -1.57 14.78 18.53
N TYR A 148 -1.90 16.05 18.27
CA TYR A 148 -0.98 16.97 17.60
C TYR A 148 0.10 17.42 18.59
N ARG A 149 1.07 16.55 18.88
CA ARG A 149 2.34 16.94 19.53
C ARG A 149 3.48 16.74 18.54
N ALA A 150 3.57 17.66 17.60
CA ALA A 150 4.76 18.00 16.81
C ALA A 150 4.45 19.34 16.13
N GLU A 151 5.44 20.22 15.98
CA GLU A 151 5.37 21.37 15.07
C GLU A 151 4.67 20.93 13.77
N LYS A 152 3.59 21.64 13.37
CA LYS A 152 2.72 21.26 12.24
C LYS A 152 3.57 20.86 11.04
N LEU A 153 3.61 19.57 10.74
CA LEU A 153 4.20 19.06 9.50
C LEU A 153 3.32 19.58 8.36
N ASP A 154 3.90 20.42 7.51
CA ASP A 154 3.17 21.07 6.42
C ASP A 154 3.16 20.17 5.19
N LEU A 155 2.17 19.28 5.14
CA LEU A 155 2.01 18.32 4.04
C LEU A 155 1.65 18.99 2.73
N ASN A 156 0.93 20.12 2.75
CA ASN A 156 0.59 20.88 1.55
C ASN A 156 1.84 21.39 0.85
N ARG A 157 2.79 21.92 1.64
CA ARG A 157 4.07 22.38 1.11
C ARG A 157 4.92 21.24 0.56
N ILE A 158 4.91 20.08 1.19
CA ILE A 158 5.64 18.88 0.71
C ILE A 158 5.00 18.38 -0.60
N ALA A 159 3.68 18.24 -0.65
CA ALA A 159 2.94 17.77 -1.82
C ALA A 159 3.13 18.68 -3.05
N SER A 160 3.23 19.99 -2.83
CA SER A 160 3.51 20.97 -3.89
C SER A 160 4.91 20.83 -4.48
N ARG A 161 5.86 20.23 -3.74
CA ARG A 161 7.27 20.07 -4.13
C ARG A 161 7.62 18.68 -4.65
N THR A 162 6.68 17.74 -4.62
CA THR A 162 6.88 16.34 -5.05
C THR A 162 6.24 16.05 -6.41
N GLN A 163 6.25 17.01 -7.33
CA GLN A 163 5.70 16.81 -8.68
C GLN A 163 6.43 15.65 -9.39
N GLY A 164 5.65 14.74 -9.99
CA GLY A 164 6.16 13.57 -10.69
C GLY A 164 6.53 12.38 -9.79
N PHE A 165 6.35 12.48 -8.47
CA PHE A 165 6.62 11.38 -7.56
C PHE A 165 5.51 10.33 -7.65
N THR A 166 5.90 9.06 -7.70
CA THR A 166 4.98 7.93 -7.54
C THR A 166 4.63 7.69 -6.07
N GLY A 167 3.63 6.84 -5.81
CA GLY A 167 3.35 6.38 -4.44
C GLY A 167 4.56 5.70 -3.78
N ALA A 168 5.40 5.01 -4.55
CA ALA A 168 6.65 4.44 -4.06
C ALA A 168 7.68 5.53 -3.71
N ASP A 169 7.83 6.54 -4.56
CA ASP A 169 8.75 7.67 -4.30
C ASP A 169 8.31 8.47 -3.07
N LEU A 170 7.01 8.73 -2.89
CA LEU A 170 6.47 9.39 -1.70
C LEU A 170 6.67 8.56 -0.42
N THR A 171 6.55 7.24 -0.55
CA THR A 171 6.85 6.30 0.56
C THR A 171 8.33 6.37 0.92
N HIS A 172 9.21 6.31 -0.08
CA HIS A 172 10.66 6.41 0.12
C HIS A 172 11.06 7.76 0.73
N LEU A 173 10.52 8.86 0.22
CA LEU A 173 10.74 10.21 0.75
C LEU A 173 10.38 10.27 2.24
N THR A 174 9.24 9.69 2.63
CA THR A 174 8.81 9.68 4.03
C THR A 174 9.76 8.86 4.91
N GLN A 175 10.28 7.74 4.41
CA GLN A 175 11.27 6.92 5.12
C GLN A 175 12.59 7.67 5.28
N ALA A 176 13.06 8.33 4.21
CA ALA A 176 14.27 9.12 4.19
C ALA A 176 14.18 10.30 5.16
N ALA A 177 13.07 11.04 5.16
CA ALA A 177 12.80 12.13 6.10
C ALA A 177 12.80 11.63 7.55
N GLY A 178 12.20 10.47 7.82
CA GLY A 178 12.25 9.83 9.14
C GLY A 178 13.67 9.50 9.59
N LEU A 179 14.49 8.90 8.72
CA LEU A 179 15.89 8.60 9.01
C LEU A 179 16.72 9.88 9.22
N ARG A 180 16.45 10.93 8.44
CA ARG A 180 17.09 12.23 8.59
C ARG A 180 16.79 12.85 9.95
N ALA A 181 15.54 12.82 10.38
CA ALA A 181 15.14 13.30 11.69
C ALA A 181 15.88 12.53 12.81
N ILE A 182 16.03 11.20 12.68
CA ILE A 182 16.81 10.37 13.63
C ILE A 182 18.27 10.83 13.67
N ARG A 183 18.91 10.99 12.50
CA ARG A 183 20.30 11.46 12.42
C ARG A 183 20.48 12.83 13.05
N ARG A 184 19.53 13.75 12.82
CA ARG A 184 19.51 15.08 13.43
C ARG A 184 19.39 15.00 14.96
N ALA A 185 18.45 14.22 15.48
CA ALA A 185 18.29 14.03 16.93
C ALA A 185 19.55 13.47 17.59
N LEU A 186 20.21 12.49 16.95
CA LEU A 186 21.47 11.94 17.45
C LEU A 186 22.61 12.97 17.47
N ALA A 187 22.72 13.80 16.42
CA ALA A 187 23.72 14.86 16.34
C ALA A 187 23.48 15.96 17.40
N GLU A 188 22.22 16.31 17.64
CA GLU A 188 21.79 17.29 18.64
C GLU A 188 21.75 16.72 20.08
N LYS A 189 22.11 15.44 20.26
CA LYS A 189 21.99 14.69 21.55
C LYS A 189 20.57 14.76 22.15
N GLN A 190 19.55 14.87 21.31
CA GLN A 190 18.15 14.88 21.71
C GLN A 190 17.68 13.45 22.02
N ASP A 191 16.77 13.30 22.99
CA ASP A 191 16.12 12.01 23.25
C ASP A 191 15.27 11.57 22.05
N LEU A 192 15.60 10.40 21.50
CA LEU A 192 14.90 9.74 20.39
C LEU A 192 13.41 9.55 20.65
N LYS A 193 12.99 9.40 21.91
CA LYS A 193 11.56 9.24 22.26
C LYS A 193 10.77 10.54 22.13
N SER A 194 11.46 11.67 22.19
CA SER A 194 10.89 13.02 22.13
C SER A 194 11.02 13.68 20.75
N MET A 195 11.77 13.05 19.85
CA MET A 195 12.04 13.56 18.51
C MET A 195 10.76 13.70 17.68
N THR A 196 10.72 14.76 16.88
CA THR A 196 9.71 15.00 15.85
C THR A 196 10.35 15.10 14.47
N ILE A 197 9.61 14.67 13.45
CA ILE A 197 9.97 14.88 12.04
C ILE A 197 9.47 16.26 11.64
N ARG A 198 10.36 17.10 11.09
CA ARG A 198 10.07 18.46 10.65
C ARG A 198 9.79 18.51 9.15
N THR A 199 9.09 19.55 8.68
CA THR A 199 8.92 19.80 7.23
C THR A 199 10.26 19.92 6.51
N GLN A 200 11.28 20.51 7.16
CA GLN A 200 12.61 20.64 6.58
C GLN A 200 13.26 19.28 6.30
N ASP A 201 13.01 18.27 7.15
CA ASP A 201 13.57 16.93 6.95
C ASP A 201 13.07 16.30 5.63
N PHE A 202 11.85 16.65 5.19
CA PHE A 202 11.31 16.26 3.88
C PHE A 202 11.91 17.09 2.76
N LEU A 203 11.88 18.43 2.89
CA LEU A 203 12.34 19.34 1.83
C LEU A 203 13.78 19.05 1.44
N ASP A 204 14.64 18.75 2.42
CA ASP A 204 16.03 18.44 2.14
C ASP A 204 16.26 17.05 1.51
N GLU A 205 15.30 16.13 1.60
CA GLU A 205 15.37 14.81 0.97
C GLU A 205 14.71 14.79 -0.41
N ILE A 206 13.79 15.72 -0.71
CA ILE A 206 13.20 15.89 -2.04
C ILE A 206 14.30 16.12 -3.09
N ASP A 207 15.30 16.94 -2.77
CA ASP A 207 16.41 17.23 -3.69
C ASP A 207 17.29 16.00 -3.98
N ARG A 208 17.25 14.98 -3.11
CA ARG A 208 18.00 13.72 -3.24
C ARG A 208 17.17 12.63 -3.92
N CYS A 209 15.89 12.55 -3.58
CA CYS A 209 14.94 11.60 -4.14
C CYS A 209 14.44 12.12 -5.48
N LYS A 210 15.24 11.96 -6.55
CA LYS A 210 14.74 12.23 -7.90
C LYS A 210 13.57 11.27 -8.22
N PRO A 211 12.49 11.74 -8.86
CA PRO A 211 11.37 10.87 -9.22
C PRO A 211 11.84 9.79 -10.20
N SER A 212 11.21 8.61 -10.13
CA SER A 212 11.55 7.50 -11.01
C SER A 212 11.35 7.89 -12.48
N PRO A 213 12.41 7.96 -13.31
CA PRO A 213 12.30 8.38 -14.71
C PRO A 213 11.38 7.47 -15.52
N ALA A 214 11.35 6.18 -15.16
CA ALA A 214 10.51 5.18 -15.80
C ALA A 214 9.01 5.46 -15.58
N ALA A 215 8.62 5.93 -14.40
CA ALA A 215 7.21 6.19 -14.10
C ALA A 215 6.67 7.40 -14.87
N VAL A 216 7.48 8.46 -14.99
CA VAL A 216 7.11 9.68 -15.72
C VAL A 216 7.01 9.40 -17.22
N ALA A 217 8.00 8.72 -17.81
CA ALA A 217 8.01 8.41 -19.24
C ALA A 217 6.90 7.43 -19.65
N MET A 218 6.55 6.48 -18.78
CA MET A 218 5.50 5.49 -19.08
C MET A 218 4.10 6.04 -18.85
N ALA A 219 3.92 7.10 -18.07
CA ALA A 219 2.60 7.64 -17.76
C ALA A 219 1.84 8.07 -19.03
N GLU A 220 2.49 8.81 -19.93
CA GLU A 220 1.88 9.26 -21.20
C GLU A 220 1.58 8.08 -22.13
N VAL A 221 2.50 7.12 -22.23
CA VAL A 221 2.34 5.93 -23.08
C VAL A 221 1.15 5.08 -22.62
N LEU A 222 1.02 4.90 -21.30
CA LEU A 222 -0.06 4.09 -20.71
C LEU A 222 -1.41 4.81 -20.74
N ALA A 223 -1.43 6.13 -20.53
CA ALA A 223 -2.64 6.93 -20.65
C ALA A 223 -3.23 6.81 -22.07
N ASN A 224 -2.38 6.94 -23.10
CA ASN A 224 -2.77 6.78 -24.50
C ASN A 224 -3.22 5.36 -24.86
N TRP A 225 -2.73 4.33 -24.17
CA TRP A 225 -3.15 2.94 -24.41
C TRP A 225 -4.57 2.67 -23.87
N SER A 226 -4.94 3.35 -22.78
CA SER A 226 -6.25 3.17 -22.13
C SER A 226 -7.38 4.04 -22.71
N ALA A 227 -7.02 5.06 -23.48
CA ALA A 227 -7.93 6.01 -24.14
C ALA A 227 -8.57 5.40 -25.40
#